data_AF-A0A7C6U9E4-F1
#
_entry.id   AF-A0A7C6U9E4-F1
#
_cell.length_a   1.000
_cell.length_b   1.000
_cell.length_c   1.000
_cell.angle_alpha   90.00
_cell.angle_beta   90.00
_cell.angle_gamma   90.00
#
_symmetry.space_group_name_H-M   'P 1'
#
loop_
_entity.id
_entity.type
_entity.pdbx_description
1 polymer ?
#
loop_
_entity_poly.entity_id
_entity_poly.type
_entity_poly.pdbx_seq_one_letter_code
_entity_poly.pdbx_strand_id
1 'polypeptide(L)'
;MVAANEPARTAPRLSGALAAAAATGAFGIFYNSIWVMADRLSAARLALVSVLAVVSMVAWLVVRNRLWDRPVRSRLATVVLLYNLSTVVTLTFVITGLYLLLVVLILVAGVIVIDPGFMESVIGHPPGVGGYLDVAWLSAAMGVVAGGLGSGFDSETDLRRLTHGARERQRKYTEEDAGE
;
A
#
# COMPACT_ATOMS: atom_id res chain seq x y z
N MET A 1 22.25 -10.06 14.23
CA MET A 1 21.71 -8.83 13.59
C MET A 1 20.59 -9.13 12.59
N VAL A 2 20.68 -10.20 11.77
CA VAL A 2 19.57 -10.61 10.87
C VAL A 2 18.41 -11.32 11.60
N ALA A 3 18.67 -11.97 12.74
CA ALA A 3 17.66 -12.70 13.53
C ALA A 3 16.80 -11.83 14.48
N ALA A 4 17.01 -10.51 14.51
CA ALA A 4 16.14 -9.58 15.24
C ALA A 4 14.94 -9.11 14.39
N ASN A 5 14.93 -9.46 13.11
CA ASN A 5 13.82 -9.17 12.21
C ASN A 5 12.80 -10.31 12.37
N GLU A 6 11.76 -10.14 13.19
CA GLU A 6 10.66 -11.12 13.32
C GLU A 6 9.76 -11.06 12.07
N PRO A 7 10.00 -11.89 11.03
CA PRO A 7 9.36 -11.72 9.72
C PRO A 7 7.87 -12.08 9.81
N ALA A 8 7.55 -13.02 10.70
CA ALA A 8 6.21 -13.48 10.99
C ALA A 8 5.30 -12.41 11.62
N ARG A 9 5.86 -11.39 12.28
CA ARG A 9 5.07 -10.25 12.82
C ARG A 9 4.92 -9.10 11.83
N THR A 10 5.82 -8.98 10.86
CA THR A 10 5.77 -7.93 9.82
C THR A 10 4.91 -8.35 8.62
N ALA A 11 4.91 -9.64 8.26
CA ALA A 11 4.11 -10.17 7.15
C ALA A 11 2.59 -9.89 7.25
N PRO A 12 1.91 -10.00 8.41
CA PRO A 12 0.48 -9.72 8.53
C PRO A 12 0.13 -8.25 8.28
N ARG A 13 0.98 -7.31 8.70
CA ARG A 13 0.75 -5.87 8.54
C ARG A 13 0.96 -5.40 7.09
N LEU A 14 1.95 -5.97 6.40
CA LEU A 14 2.13 -5.82 4.96
C LEU A 14 0.96 -6.45 4.19
N SER A 15 0.44 -7.58 4.66
CA SER A 15 -0.75 -8.25 4.08
C SER A 15 -2.01 -7.39 4.19
N GLY A 16 -2.22 -6.67 5.30
CA GLY A 16 -3.39 -5.79 5.48
C GLY A 16 -3.39 -4.60 4.51
N ALA A 17 -2.25 -3.91 4.37
CA ALA A 17 -2.11 -2.80 3.43
C ALA A 17 -2.27 -3.26 1.97
N LEU A 18 -1.66 -4.39 1.61
CA LEU A 18 -1.80 -4.99 0.28
C LEU A 18 -3.25 -5.42 0.01
N ALA A 19 -3.92 -6.04 0.98
CA ALA A 19 -5.32 -6.44 0.86
C ALA A 19 -6.24 -5.23 0.69
N ALA A 20 -6.04 -4.15 1.45
CA ALA A 20 -6.79 -2.91 1.32
C ALA A 20 -6.55 -2.25 -0.06
N ALA A 21 -5.29 -2.25 -0.51
CA ALA A 21 -4.94 -1.73 -1.84
C ALA A 21 -5.56 -2.57 -2.96
N ALA A 22 -5.53 -3.90 -2.85
CA ALA A 22 -6.15 -4.81 -3.80
C ALA A 22 -7.68 -4.67 -3.82
N ALA A 23 -8.32 -4.59 -2.64
CA ALA A 23 -9.76 -4.38 -2.54
C ALA A 23 -10.20 -3.06 -3.19
N THR A 24 -9.46 -1.98 -2.95
CA THR A 24 -9.76 -0.70 -3.60
C THR A 24 -9.44 -0.74 -5.09
N GLY A 25 -8.33 -1.36 -5.48
CA GLY A 25 -7.95 -1.52 -6.88
C GLY A 25 -8.96 -2.36 -7.67
N ALA A 26 -9.63 -3.33 -7.02
CA ALA A 26 -10.68 -4.13 -7.64
C ALA A 26 -11.90 -3.30 -8.06
N PHE A 27 -12.15 -2.12 -7.47
CA PHE A 27 -13.19 -1.21 -7.98
C PHE A 27 -12.93 -0.83 -9.45
N GLY A 28 -11.68 -0.79 -9.87
CA GLY A 28 -11.28 -0.66 -11.26
C GLY A 28 -11.95 -1.62 -12.23
N ILE A 29 -12.25 -2.83 -11.76
CA ILE A 29 -12.83 -3.92 -12.56
C ILE A 29 -14.35 -3.80 -12.63
N PHE A 30 -15.00 -3.16 -11.64
CA PHE A 30 -16.47 -3.18 -11.54
C PHE A 30 -17.13 -1.86 -11.91
N TYR A 31 -16.37 -0.76 -11.99
CA TYR A 31 -16.91 0.56 -12.27
C TYR A 31 -16.53 1.06 -13.66
N ASN A 32 -17.52 1.10 -14.56
CA ASN A 32 -17.38 1.59 -15.94
C ASN A 32 -16.80 3.01 -16.03
N SER A 33 -17.07 3.87 -15.04
CA SER A 33 -16.51 5.23 -14.99
C SER A 33 -14.99 5.25 -14.91
N ILE A 34 -14.38 4.22 -14.30
CA ILE A 34 -12.93 4.08 -14.24
C ILE A 34 -12.39 3.70 -15.61
N TRP A 35 -13.11 2.85 -16.36
CA TRP A 35 -12.70 2.45 -17.72
C TRP A 35 -12.71 3.64 -18.66
N VAL A 36 -13.80 4.40 -18.66
CA VAL A 36 -13.92 5.62 -19.46
C VAL A 36 -12.85 6.64 -19.07
N MET A 37 -12.54 6.78 -17.78
CA MET A 37 -11.49 7.70 -17.35
C MET A 37 -10.09 7.22 -17.79
N ALA A 38 -9.79 5.94 -17.62
CA ALA A 38 -8.51 5.35 -17.99
C ALA A 38 -8.24 5.51 -19.50
N ASP A 39 -9.24 5.20 -20.32
CA ASP A 39 -9.18 5.32 -21.78
C ASP A 39 -8.89 6.75 -22.27
N ARG A 40 -9.40 7.76 -21.56
CA ARG A 40 -9.19 9.18 -21.89
C ARG A 40 -7.84 9.73 -21.46
N LEU A 41 -7.10 9.02 -20.61
CA LEU A 41 -5.79 9.46 -20.13
C LEU A 41 -4.70 9.00 -21.09
N SER A 42 -3.87 9.94 -21.55
CA SER A 42 -2.66 9.56 -22.29
C SER A 42 -1.70 8.79 -21.39
N ALA A 43 -0.85 7.95 -21.99
CA ALA A 43 0.19 7.21 -21.27
C ALA A 43 1.07 8.12 -20.37
N ALA A 44 1.35 9.35 -20.80
CA ALA A 44 2.08 10.33 -19.99
C ALA A 44 1.32 10.76 -18.73
N ARG A 45 0.00 10.92 -18.81
CA ARG A 45 -0.84 11.25 -17.65
C ARG A 45 -0.94 10.06 -16.70
N LEU A 46 -1.09 8.84 -17.21
CA LEU A 46 -1.08 7.62 -16.40
C LEU A 46 0.26 7.42 -15.68
N ALA A 47 1.38 7.69 -16.37
CA ALA A 47 2.70 7.69 -15.77
C ALA A 47 2.80 8.73 -14.63
N LEU A 48 2.34 9.96 -14.87
CA LEU A 48 2.32 11.00 -13.84
C LEU A 48 1.47 10.60 -12.63
N VAL A 49 0.28 10.03 -12.84
CA VAL A 49 -0.59 9.53 -11.76
C VAL A 49 0.12 8.44 -10.95
N SER A 50 0.83 7.52 -11.59
CA SER A 50 1.60 6.48 -10.89
C SER A 50 2.74 7.07 -10.05
N VAL A 51 3.47 8.06 -10.59
CA VAL A 51 4.52 8.77 -9.86
C VAL A 51 3.92 9.50 -8.65
N LEU A 52 2.81 10.20 -8.83
CA LEU A 52 2.12 10.90 -7.74
C LEU A 52 1.62 9.92 -6.67
N ALA A 53 1.09 8.76 -7.06
CA ALA A 53 0.65 7.73 -6.12
C ALA A 53 1.82 7.18 -5.30
N VAL A 54 2.94 6.85 -5.94
CA VAL A 54 4.15 6.36 -5.26
C VAL A 54 4.71 7.42 -4.32
N VAL A 55 4.88 8.66 -4.77
CA VAL A 55 5.39 9.77 -3.95
C VAL A 55 4.46 10.03 -2.76
N SER A 56 3.15 10.04 -2.97
CA SER A 56 2.16 10.24 -1.91
C SER A 56 2.25 9.13 -0.86
N MET A 57 2.40 7.87 -1.29
CA MET A 57 2.53 6.72 -0.40
C MET A 57 3.87 6.73 0.37
N VAL A 58 4.98 7.07 -0.29
CA VAL A 58 6.29 7.24 0.37
C VAL A 58 6.19 8.33 1.43
N ALA A 59 5.65 9.50 1.07
CA ALA A 59 5.47 10.61 2.00
C ALA A 59 4.60 10.22 3.18
N TRP A 60 3.48 9.53 2.93
CA TRP A 60 2.59 9.00 3.96
C TRP A 60 3.32 8.08 4.93
N LEU A 61 4.09 7.10 4.44
CA LEU A 61 4.82 6.16 5.29
C LEU A 61 5.91 6.84 6.13
N VAL A 62 6.64 7.79 5.54
CA VAL A 62 7.68 8.56 6.24
C VAL A 62 7.07 9.36 7.39
N VAL A 63 5.96 10.07 7.14
CA VAL A 63 5.27 10.89 8.14
C VAL A 63 4.64 10.02 9.23
N ARG A 64 3.89 8.98 8.85
CA ARG A 64 3.17 8.12 9.81
C ARG A 64 4.09 7.35 10.73
N ASN A 65 5.18 6.78 10.19
CA ASN A 65 6.11 5.96 10.97
C ASN A 65 7.25 6.78 11.59
N ARG A 66 7.23 8.11 11.47
CA ARG A 66 8.28 9.03 11.96
C ARG A 66 9.69 8.59 11.54
N LEU A 67 9.83 8.12 10.30
CA LEU A 67 11.10 7.60 9.76
C LEU A 67 12.12 8.69 9.44
N TRP A 68 11.74 9.96 9.60
CA TRP A 68 12.59 11.09 9.28
C TRP A 68 13.39 11.52 10.50
N ASP A 69 14.67 11.12 10.54
CA ASP A 69 15.57 11.51 11.62
C ASP A 69 16.08 12.94 11.43
N ARG A 70 16.18 13.69 12.53
CA ARG A 70 16.75 15.05 12.55
C ARG A 70 18.14 15.04 13.21
N PRO A 71 19.17 15.64 12.61
CA PRO A 71 20.51 15.62 13.18
C PRO A 71 20.61 16.48 14.44
N VAL A 72 21.02 15.87 15.55
CA VAL A 72 21.21 16.54 16.86
C VAL A 72 22.50 17.39 16.89
N ARG A 73 23.47 17.09 16.01
CA ARG A 73 24.76 17.82 15.89
C ARG A 73 25.14 17.96 14.41
N SER A 74 25.74 19.09 14.01
CA SER A 74 26.11 19.38 12.61
C SER A 74 27.04 18.33 12.00
N ARG A 75 27.96 17.75 12.79
CA ARG A 75 28.89 16.69 12.36
C ARG A 75 28.19 15.38 11.96
N LEU A 76 26.97 15.16 12.44
CA LEU A 76 26.15 13.99 12.11
C LEU A 76 25.15 14.28 10.97
N ALA A 77 25.07 15.52 10.48
CA ALA A 77 24.08 15.93 9.48
C ALA A 77 24.21 15.14 8.17
N THR A 78 25.43 14.91 7.69
CA THR A 78 25.68 14.12 6.46
C THR A 78 25.27 12.66 6.62
N VAL A 79 25.56 12.06 7.78
CA VAL A 79 25.20 10.65 8.05
C VAL A 79 23.69 10.48 8.16
N VAL A 80 23.01 11.38 8.88
CA VAL A 80 21.54 11.38 9.00
C VAL A 80 20.87 11.63 7.64
N LEU A 81 21.43 12.51 6.80
CA LEU A 81 20.93 12.74 5.45
C LEU A 81 21.04 11.48 4.57
N LEU A 82 22.19 10.79 4.60
CA LEU A 82 22.39 9.54 3.86
C LEU A 82 21.42 8.45 4.31
N TYR A 83 21.17 8.35 5.62
CA TYR A 83 20.23 7.38 6.18
C TYR A 83 18.77 7.66 5.76
N ASN A 84 18.34 8.93 5.83
CA ASN A 84 17.02 9.34 5.36
C ASN A 84 16.86 9.09 3.85
N LEU A 85 17.90 9.39 3.06
CA LEU A 85 17.89 9.16 1.62
C LEU A 85 17.81 7.66 1.29
N SER A 86 18.60 6.83 1.98
CA SER A 86 18.52 5.36 1.85
C SER A 86 17.13 4.84 2.19
N THR A 87 16.49 5.39 3.23
CA THR A 87 15.12 5.03 3.62
C THR A 87 14.12 5.39 2.53
N VAL A 88 14.16 6.61 1.99
CA VAL A 88 13.27 7.05 0.90
C VAL A 88 13.46 6.22 -0.37
N VAL A 89 14.71 5.92 -0.74
CA VAL A 89 15.03 5.09 -1.91
C VAL A 89 14.47 3.68 -1.72
N THR A 90 14.70 3.08 -0.55
CA THR A 90 14.19 1.73 -0.23
C THR A 90 12.66 1.69 -0.28
N LEU A 91 11.98 2.66 0.35
CA LEU A 91 10.51 2.74 0.33
C LEU A 91 9.97 2.93 -1.09
N THR A 92 10.63 3.76 -1.90
CA THR A 92 10.26 3.96 -3.31
C THR A 92 10.31 2.64 -4.06
N PHE A 93 11.41 1.88 -3.97
CA PHE A 93 11.53 0.57 -4.62
C PHE A 93 10.45 -0.42 -4.16
N VAL A 94 10.19 -0.50 -2.86
CA VAL A 94 9.18 -1.41 -2.31
C VAL A 94 7.77 -1.03 -2.80
N ILE A 95 7.41 0.25 -2.76
CA ILE A 95 6.09 0.73 -3.18
C ILE A 95 5.91 0.57 -4.69
N THR A 96 6.93 0.87 -5.50
CA THR A 96 6.89 0.62 -6.95
C THR A 96 6.71 -0.86 -7.24
N GLY A 97 7.41 -1.76 -6.53
CA GLY A 97 7.22 -3.20 -6.68
C GLY A 97 5.80 -3.66 -6.34
N LEU A 98 5.23 -3.14 -5.24
CA LEU A 98 3.85 -3.42 -4.84
C LEU A 98 2.84 -2.86 -5.85
N TYR A 99 3.06 -1.66 -6.37
CA TYR A 99 2.24 -1.05 -7.40
C TYR A 99 2.21 -1.93 -8.67
N LEU A 100 3.38 -2.35 -9.16
CA LEU A 100 3.47 -3.22 -10.33
C LEU A 100 2.81 -4.58 -10.10
N LEU A 101 2.96 -5.16 -8.90
CA LEU A 101 2.26 -6.40 -8.54
C LEU A 101 0.73 -6.21 -8.61
N LEU A 102 0.21 -5.11 -8.07
CA LEU A 102 -1.22 -4.79 -8.16
C LEU A 102 -1.68 -4.60 -9.61
N VAL A 103 -0.89 -3.93 -10.44
CA VAL A 103 -1.19 -3.80 -11.88
C VAL A 103 -1.33 -5.17 -12.52
N VAL A 104 -0.40 -6.09 -12.28
CA VAL A 104 -0.48 -7.46 -12.83
C VAL A 104 -1.72 -8.19 -12.33
N LEU A 105 -2.01 -8.13 -11.03
CA LEU A 105 -3.17 -8.82 -10.45
C LEU A 105 -4.49 -8.26 -11.01
N ILE A 106 -4.63 -6.94 -11.09
CA ILE A 106 -5.83 -6.29 -11.63
C ILE A 106 -5.94 -6.52 -13.13
N LEU A 107 -4.83 -6.56 -13.87
CA LEU A 107 -4.83 -6.86 -15.30
C LEU A 107 -5.33 -8.29 -15.55
N VAL A 108 -4.79 -9.27 -14.83
CA VAL A 108 -5.22 -10.68 -14.93
C VAL A 108 -6.71 -10.79 -14.58
N ALA A 109 -7.13 -10.19 -13.47
CA ALA A 109 -8.53 -10.20 -13.07
C ALA A 109 -9.43 -9.47 -14.09
N GLY A 110 -8.99 -8.34 -14.63
CA GLY A 110 -9.70 -7.56 -15.64
C GLY A 110 -9.90 -8.35 -16.93
N VAL A 111 -8.87 -9.04 -17.43
CA VAL A 111 -8.98 -9.91 -18.62
C VAL A 111 -9.95 -11.08 -18.38
N ILE A 112 -10.01 -11.62 -17.16
CA ILE A 112 -10.92 -12.72 -16.83
C ILE A 112 -12.37 -12.24 -16.68
N VAL A 113 -12.58 -11.07 -16.07
CA VAL A 113 -13.91 -10.61 -15.64
C VAL A 113 -14.58 -9.69 -16.67
N ILE A 114 -13.81 -8.86 -17.37
CA ILE A 114 -14.35 -7.82 -18.25
C ILE A 114 -14.49 -8.39 -19.67
N ASP A 115 -15.74 -8.59 -20.08
CA ASP A 115 -16.06 -8.98 -21.46
C ASP A 115 -15.61 -7.90 -22.47
N PRO A 116 -14.87 -8.26 -23.54
CA PRO A 116 -14.40 -7.29 -24.53
C PRO A 116 -15.52 -6.53 -25.24
N GLY A 117 -16.63 -7.19 -25.56
CA GLY A 117 -17.77 -6.55 -26.23
C GLY A 117 -18.52 -5.59 -25.31
N PHE A 118 -18.64 -5.92 -24.03
CA PHE A 118 -19.17 -5.01 -23.02
C PHE A 118 -18.26 -3.80 -22.84
N MET A 119 -16.95 -4.01 -22.72
CA MET A 119 -16.00 -2.90 -22.60
C MET A 119 -16.03 -2.00 -23.84
N GLU A 120 -16.10 -2.57 -25.05
CA GLU A 120 -16.31 -1.81 -26.30
C GLU A 120 -17.58 -0.96 -26.26
N SER A 121 -18.70 -1.52 -25.78
CA SER A 121 -19.96 -0.77 -25.66
C SER A 121 -19.89 0.41 -24.68
N VAL A 122 -18.97 0.34 -23.71
CA VAL A 122 -18.75 1.39 -22.69
C VAL A 122 -17.79 2.47 -23.19
N ILE A 123 -16.67 2.09 -23.80
CA ILE A 123 -15.63 3.04 -24.24
C ILE A 123 -15.87 3.58 -25.67
N GLY A 124 -16.63 2.86 -26.48
CA GLY A 124 -17.02 3.26 -27.84
C GLY A 124 -16.07 2.84 -28.95
N HIS A 125 -15.09 1.98 -28.66
CA HIS A 125 -14.20 1.36 -29.64
C HIS A 125 -13.67 0.01 -29.15
N PRO A 126 -13.13 -0.86 -30.03
CA PRO A 126 -12.60 -2.15 -29.63
C PRO A 126 -11.49 -2.00 -28.58
N PRO A 127 -11.60 -2.64 -27.40
CA PRO A 127 -10.55 -2.62 -26.41
C PRO A 127 -9.39 -3.52 -26.84
N GLY A 128 -8.23 -2.92 -27.11
CA GLY A 128 -6.98 -3.66 -27.22
C GLY A 128 -6.41 -4.01 -25.84
N VAL A 129 -5.26 -4.73 -25.82
CA VAL A 129 -4.50 -5.03 -24.59
C VAL A 129 -4.16 -3.75 -23.80
N GLY A 130 -3.95 -2.63 -24.51
CA GLY A 130 -3.72 -1.31 -23.90
C GLY A 130 -4.87 -0.84 -23.02
N GLY A 131 -6.12 -1.02 -23.44
CA GLY A 131 -7.28 -0.57 -22.65
C GLY A 131 -7.39 -1.29 -21.30
N TYR A 132 -7.15 -2.61 -21.29
CA TYR A 132 -7.09 -3.37 -20.04
C TYR A 132 -5.91 -2.96 -19.16
N LEU A 133 -4.76 -2.65 -19.76
CA LEU A 133 -3.60 -2.16 -19.04
C LEU A 133 -3.85 -0.78 -18.43
N ASP A 134 -4.49 0.14 -19.15
CA ASP A 134 -4.79 1.49 -18.66
C ASP A 134 -5.75 1.43 -17.46
N VAL A 135 -6.78 0.57 -17.54
CA VAL A 135 -7.67 0.28 -16.41
C VAL A 135 -6.88 -0.26 -15.23
N ALA A 136 -6.05 -1.29 -15.44
CA ALA A 136 -5.27 -1.88 -14.36
C ALA A 136 -4.29 -0.89 -13.73
N TRP A 137 -3.65 -0.05 -14.55
CA TRP A 137 -2.68 0.96 -14.14
C TRP A 137 -3.30 2.05 -13.27
N LEU A 138 -4.42 2.63 -13.73
CA LEU A 138 -5.16 3.64 -12.99
C LEU A 138 -5.71 3.08 -11.68
N SER A 139 -6.27 1.87 -11.73
CA SER A 139 -6.89 1.21 -10.58
C SER A 139 -5.87 0.83 -9.52
N ALA A 140 -4.68 0.36 -9.91
CA ALA A 140 -3.57 0.14 -9.00
C ALA A 140 -3.13 1.45 -8.31
N ALA A 141 -3.15 2.59 -9.01
CA ALA A 141 -2.76 3.88 -8.43
C ALA A 141 -3.74 4.31 -7.33
N MET A 142 -5.03 4.19 -7.60
CA MET A 142 -6.08 4.40 -6.59
C MET A 142 -5.91 3.42 -5.42
N GLY A 143 -5.65 2.15 -5.73
CA GLY A 143 -5.40 1.10 -4.76
C GLY A 143 -4.25 1.42 -3.81
N VAL A 144 -3.09 1.82 -4.33
CA VAL A 144 -1.92 2.16 -3.51
C VAL A 144 -2.21 3.34 -2.58
N VAL A 145 -2.84 4.41 -3.09
CA VAL A 145 -3.18 5.59 -2.27
C VAL A 145 -4.17 5.21 -1.17
N ALA A 146 -5.23 4.47 -1.50
CA ALA A 146 -6.26 4.07 -0.56
C ALA A 146 -5.76 3.02 0.45
N GLY A 147 -4.95 2.04 0.03
CA GLY A 147 -4.37 1.03 0.91
C GLY A 147 -3.40 1.64 1.92
N GLY A 148 -2.66 2.68 1.53
CA GLY A 148 -1.86 3.48 2.45
C GLY A 148 -2.67 4.11 3.57
N LEU A 149 -3.76 4.78 3.23
CA LEU A 149 -4.70 5.37 4.19
C LEU A 149 -5.41 4.28 5.02
N GLY A 150 -5.84 3.18 4.39
CA GLY A 150 -6.55 2.06 5.00
C GLY A 150 -5.72 1.32 6.05
N SER A 151 -4.42 1.12 5.80
CA SER A 151 -3.47 0.55 6.76
C SER A 151 -3.27 1.39 8.03
N GLY A 152 -3.76 2.64 8.00
CA GLY A 152 -3.89 3.56 9.12
C GLY A 152 -4.81 3.05 10.23
N PHE A 153 -5.93 2.44 9.85
CA PHE A 153 -7.02 2.05 10.77
C PHE A 153 -6.74 0.74 11.51
N ASP A 154 -5.87 -0.12 10.98
CA ASP A 154 -5.60 -1.43 11.57
C ASP A 154 -4.90 -1.33 12.95
N SER A 155 -4.17 -0.24 13.21
CA SER A 155 -3.51 0.00 14.50
C SER A 155 -4.47 0.33 15.65
N GLU A 156 -5.64 0.91 15.36
CA GLU A 156 -6.62 1.27 16.40
C GLU A 156 -7.42 0.05 16.86
N THR A 157 -7.62 -0.91 15.95
CA THR A 157 -8.27 -2.20 16.23
C THR A 157 -7.38 -3.12 17.09
N ASP A 158 -6.06 -3.04 16.92
CA ASP A 158 -5.08 -3.76 17.75
C ASP A 158 -4.96 -3.21 19.19
N LEU A 159 -5.32 -1.94 19.44
CA LEU A 159 -5.24 -1.30 20.75
C LEU A 159 -6.19 -1.95 21.78
N ARG A 160 -7.34 -2.47 21.33
CA ARG A 160 -8.30 -3.22 22.19
C ARG A 160 -7.75 -4.58 22.62
N ARG A 161 -6.92 -5.23 21.80
CA ARG A 161 -6.26 -6.50 22.15
C ARG A 161 -5.12 -6.27 23.15
N LEU A 162 -4.43 -5.14 23.06
CA LEU A 162 -3.37 -4.75 23.99
C LEU A 162 -3.90 -4.34 25.38
N THR A 163 -5.05 -3.67 25.46
CA THR A 163 -5.63 -3.25 26.75
C THR A 163 -6.22 -4.42 27.55
N HIS A 164 -6.72 -5.47 26.89
CA HIS A 164 -7.14 -6.70 27.59
C HIS A 164 -5.96 -7.62 27.94
N GLY A 165 -4.96 -7.77 27.07
CA GLY A 165 -3.79 -8.62 27.32
C GLY A 165 -2.85 -8.11 28.41
N ALA A 166 -2.89 -6.81 28.73
CA ALA A 166 -2.16 -6.24 29.87
C ALA A 166 -2.77 -6.66 31.22
N ARG A 167 -4.11 -6.68 31.31
CA ARG A 167 -4.83 -7.07 32.54
C ARG A 167 -4.72 -8.57 32.81
N GLU A 168 -4.68 -9.40 31.78
CA GLU A 168 -4.53 -10.85 31.90
C GLU A 168 -3.10 -11.25 32.31
N ARG A 169 -2.09 -10.51 31.85
CA ARG A 169 -0.71 -10.67 32.35
C ARG A 169 -0.56 -10.25 33.80
N GLN A 170 -1.19 -9.14 34.20
CA GLN A 170 -1.15 -8.68 35.58
C GLN A 170 -1.81 -9.69 36.53
N ARG A 171 -2.87 -10.38 36.09
CA ARG A 171 -3.50 -11.46 36.86
C ARG A 171 -2.58 -12.67 37.07
N LYS A 172 -1.80 -13.07 36.06
CA LYS A 172 -0.81 -14.16 36.21
C LYS A 172 0.30 -13.80 37.20
N TYR A 173 0.81 -12.58 37.18
CA TYR A 173 1.83 -12.15 38.14
C TYR A 173 1.28 -12.00 39.58
N THR A 174 0.03 -11.55 39.75
CA THR A 174 -0.59 -11.46 41.08
C THR A 174 -1.01 -12.83 41.64
N GLU A 175 -1.33 -13.81 40.80
CA GLU A 175 -1.63 -15.18 41.25
C GLU A 175 -0.35 -16.00 41.53
N GLU A 176 0.79 -15.72 40.87
CA GLU A 176 2.09 -16.33 41.20
C GLU A 176 2.71 -15.78 42.50
N ASP A 177 2.59 -14.47 42.78
CA ASP A 177 3.11 -13.87 44.03
C ASP A 177 2.26 -14.20 45.28
N ALA A 178 1.05 -14.75 45.11
CA ALA A 178 0.16 -15.15 46.22
C ALA A 178 0.31 -16.63 46.61
N GLY A 179 1.25 -17.35 45.98
CA GLY A 179 1.46 -18.80 46.13
C GLY A 179 2.71 -19.22 46.91
N GLU A 180 3.50 -18.29 47.45
CA GLU A 180 4.60 -18.57 48.40
C GLU A 180 4.24 -18.23 49.86
#